data_AF-A0A314Z9W4-F1
#
_entry.id   AF-A0A314Z9W4-F1
#
_cell.length_a   1.000
_cell.length_b   1.000
_cell.length_c   1.000
_cell.angle_alpha   90.00
_cell.angle_beta   90.00
_cell.angle_gamma   90.00
#
_symmetry.space_group_name_H-M   'P 1'
#
loop_
_entity.id
_entity.type
_entity.pdbx_description
1 polymer ?
#
loop_
_entity_poly.entity_id
_entity_poly.type
_entity_poly.pdbx_seq_one_letter_code
_entity_poly.pdbx_strand_id
1 'polypeptide(L)'
;MRASFEAFLMVLVAGGSTRVFYRTDHEMIEEDFDSLKRVFCTCGEGLIAKDVVEHEGETTEGVIELMGQCTEQLMEDFSIVTCETSGIGVAGSGQRLPMPPTTGRWNRSDPNTILRVLCHRNDKAANQFLKRTFQLAKRR
;
A
#
# COMPACT_ATOMS: atom_id res chain seq x y z
N MET A 1 1.65 -7.82 -19.12
CA MET A 1 0.76 -6.88 -18.43
C MET A 1 0.62 -7.23 -16.95
N ARG A 2 -0.14 -8.24 -16.53
CA ARG A 2 -0.32 -8.59 -15.10
C ARG A 2 0.98 -8.66 -14.29
N ALA A 3 1.97 -9.41 -14.77
CA ALA A 3 3.29 -9.50 -14.11
C ALA A 3 4.01 -8.14 -13.97
N SER A 4 3.77 -7.20 -14.89
CA SER A 4 4.31 -5.84 -14.81
C SER A 4 3.64 -5.04 -13.69
N PHE A 5 2.33 -5.19 -13.50
CA PHE A 5 1.60 -4.56 -12.39
C PHE A 5 2.01 -5.15 -11.04
N GLU A 6 2.15 -6.48 -10.97
CA GLU A 6 2.69 -7.16 -9.78
C GLU A 6 4.11 -6.70 -9.45
N ALA A 7 4.98 -6.58 -10.46
CA ALA A 7 6.34 -6.07 -10.29
C ALA A 7 6.36 -4.60 -9.81
N PHE A 8 5.45 -3.77 -10.33
CA PHE A 8 5.27 -2.39 -9.89
C PHE A 8 4.94 -2.34 -8.39
N LEU A 9 3.95 -3.12 -7.94
CA LEU A 9 3.61 -3.24 -6.52
C LEU A 9 4.74 -3.82 -5.67
N MET A 10 5.47 -4.82 -6.18
CA MET A 10 6.62 -5.38 -5.46
C MET A 10 7.66 -4.30 -5.16
N VAL A 11 7.93 -3.40 -6.11
CA VAL A 11 8.89 -2.30 -5.90
C VAL A 11 8.36 -1.30 -4.86
N LEU A 12 7.08 -0.95 -4.91
CA LEU A 12 6.48 0.07 -4.05
C LEU A 12 6.30 -0.38 -2.59
N VAL A 13 5.75 -1.58 -2.38
CA VAL A 13 5.29 -2.03 -1.05
C VAL A 13 5.94 -3.32 -0.55
N ALA A 14 6.85 -3.92 -1.33
CA ALA A 14 7.62 -5.10 -0.93
C ALA A 14 9.13 -5.03 -1.27
N GLY A 15 9.64 -3.86 -1.66
CA GLY A 15 10.99 -3.72 -2.22
C GLY A 15 12.13 -3.64 -1.18
N GLY A 16 11.84 -3.92 0.09
CA GLY A 16 12.80 -3.92 1.18
C GLY A 16 12.97 -2.56 1.86
N SER A 17 13.78 -2.53 2.93
CA SER A 17 13.88 -1.39 3.86
C SER A 17 14.53 -0.13 3.29
N THR A 18 15.15 -0.21 2.12
CA THR A 18 15.74 0.93 1.41
C THR A 18 14.75 1.62 0.50
N ARG A 19 13.61 0.98 0.18
CA ARG A 19 12.53 1.61 -0.57
C ARG A 19 11.71 2.48 0.37
N VAL A 20 11.57 3.74 -0.03
CA VAL A 20 10.76 4.72 0.68
C VAL A 20 10.05 5.62 -0.33
N PHE A 21 8.91 6.17 0.07
CA PHE A 21 8.18 7.19 -0.70
C PHE A 21 7.71 8.32 0.22
N TYR A 22 7.57 9.51 -0.33
CA TYR A 22 6.87 10.63 0.30
C TYR A 22 5.44 10.70 -0.24
N ARG A 23 4.51 11.27 0.55
CA ARG A 23 3.13 11.48 0.08
C ARG A 23 3.08 12.31 -1.22
N THR A 24 4.00 13.24 -1.39
CA THR A 24 4.13 14.07 -2.60
C THR A 24 4.52 13.28 -3.85
N ASP A 25 5.06 12.06 -3.69
CA ASP A 25 5.43 11.20 -4.82
C ASP A 25 4.20 10.52 -5.44
N HIS A 26 3.04 10.58 -4.77
CA HIS A 26 1.81 9.91 -5.20
C HIS A 26 1.38 10.28 -6.62
N GLU A 27 1.34 11.57 -6.96
CA GLU A 27 0.90 12.03 -8.30
C GLU A 27 1.80 11.45 -9.40
N MET A 28 3.11 11.42 -9.19
CA MET A 28 4.06 10.84 -10.13
C MET A 28 3.89 9.32 -10.25
N ILE A 29 3.65 8.61 -9.14
CA ILE A 29 3.44 7.16 -9.14
C ILE A 29 2.14 6.80 -9.88
N GLU A 30 1.08 7.59 -9.68
CA GLU A 30 -0.19 7.44 -10.40
C GLU A 30 -0.01 7.67 -11.90
N GLU A 31 0.68 8.73 -12.30
CA GLU A 31 0.99 9.02 -13.70
C GLU A 31 1.84 7.92 -14.36
N ASP A 32 2.85 7.40 -13.64
CA ASP A 32 3.68 6.29 -14.11
C ASP A 32 2.85 5.03 -14.33
N PHE A 33 1.90 4.73 -13.44
CA PHE A 33 1.03 3.58 -13.58
C PHE A 33 0.03 3.74 -14.75
N ASP A 34 -0.56 4.93 -14.91
CA ASP A 34 -1.41 5.25 -16.06
C ASP A 34 -0.65 5.16 -17.38
N SER A 35 0.61 5.60 -17.40
CA SER A 35 1.50 5.44 -18.54
C SER A 35 1.77 3.97 -18.85
N LEU A 36 2.00 3.14 -17.83
CA LEU A 36 2.17 1.70 -17.98
C LEU A 36 0.91 1.02 -18.53
N LYS A 37 -0.30 1.39 -18.05
CA LYS A 37 -1.57 0.91 -18.63
C LYS A 37 -1.69 1.28 -20.11
N ARG A 38 -1.38 2.53 -20.47
CA ARG A 38 -1.44 3.02 -21.87
C ARG A 38 -0.55 2.20 -22.80
N VAL A 39 0.65 1.80 -22.38
CA VAL A 39 1.56 0.97 -23.21
C VAL A 39 0.88 -0.33 -23.67
N PHE A 40 0.08 -0.97 -22.82
CA PHE A 40 -0.62 -2.21 -23.18
C PHE A 40 -1.83 -2.01 -24.11
N CYS A 41 -2.37 -0.79 -24.15
CA CYS A 41 -3.52 -0.41 -24.98
C CYS A 41 -3.12 0.14 -26.35
N THR A 42 -1.96 0.80 -26.48
CA THR A 42 -1.64 1.63 -27.67
C THR A 42 -0.37 1.24 -28.42
N CYS A 43 0.44 0.29 -27.92
CA CYS A 43 1.72 -0.06 -28.54
C CYS A 43 1.80 -1.52 -29.03
N GLY A 44 1.68 -1.74 -30.35
CA GLY A 44 2.11 -2.99 -31.03
C GLY A 44 1.01 -3.94 -31.55
N GLU A 45 1.42 -5.11 -32.04
CA GLU A 45 0.53 -6.25 -32.31
C GLU A 45 0.19 -6.99 -30.99
N GLY A 46 -1.06 -7.42 -30.82
CA GLY A 46 -1.51 -8.10 -29.59
C GLY A 46 -1.95 -7.16 -28.46
N LEU A 47 -2.46 -5.96 -28.80
CA LEU A 47 -3.03 -5.00 -27.85
C LEU A 47 -4.13 -5.63 -27.00
N ILE A 48 -4.15 -5.26 -25.72
CA ILE A 48 -5.16 -5.72 -24.78
C ILE A 48 -6.31 -4.71 -24.78
N ALA A 49 -7.55 -5.20 -24.75
CA ALA A 49 -8.73 -4.35 -24.67
C ALA A 49 -8.66 -3.48 -23.41
N LYS A 50 -9.03 -2.19 -23.54
CA LYS A 50 -8.85 -1.21 -22.46
C LYS A 50 -9.53 -1.64 -21.17
N ASP A 51 -10.76 -2.15 -21.26
CA ASP A 51 -11.54 -2.66 -20.12
C ASP A 51 -10.81 -3.78 -19.37
N VAL A 52 -10.11 -4.67 -20.09
CA VAL A 52 -9.28 -5.71 -19.47
C VAL A 52 -8.07 -5.08 -18.77
N VAL A 53 -7.41 -4.08 -19.37
CA VAL A 53 -6.28 -3.41 -18.73
C VAL A 53 -6.69 -2.67 -17.46
N GLU A 54 -7.81 -1.94 -17.49
CA GLU A 54 -8.35 -1.24 -16.31
C GLU A 54 -8.71 -2.27 -15.21
N HIS A 55 -9.42 -3.34 -15.56
CA HIS A 55 -9.82 -4.36 -14.58
C HIS A 55 -8.62 -5.02 -13.88
N GLU A 56 -7.58 -5.36 -14.65
CA GLU A 56 -6.35 -5.92 -14.08
C GLU A 56 -5.56 -4.89 -13.25
N GLY A 57 -5.79 -3.59 -13.48
CA GLY A 57 -5.14 -2.49 -12.78
C GLY A 57 -5.74 -2.16 -11.42
N GLU A 58 -7.02 -2.50 -11.17
CA GLU A 58 -7.80 -2.09 -9.98
C GLU A 58 -7.06 -2.31 -8.65
N THR A 59 -6.40 -3.47 -8.49
CA THR A 59 -5.65 -3.76 -7.26
C THR A 59 -4.46 -2.81 -7.07
N THR A 60 -3.76 -2.48 -8.17
CA THR A 60 -2.61 -1.58 -8.13
C THR A 60 -3.05 -0.16 -7.84
N GLU A 61 -4.12 0.30 -8.48
CA GLU A 61 -4.73 1.62 -8.24
C GLU A 61 -5.17 1.77 -6.79
N GLY A 62 -5.83 0.75 -6.21
CA GLY A 62 -6.23 0.78 -4.81
C GLY A 62 -5.04 0.90 -3.84
N VAL A 63 -3.88 0.34 -4.18
CA VAL A 63 -2.66 0.53 -3.36
C VAL A 63 -2.08 1.94 -3.58
N ILE A 64 -2.06 2.44 -4.81
CA ILE A 64 -1.59 3.81 -5.12
C ILE A 64 -2.47 4.85 -4.41
N GLU A 65 -3.78 4.63 -4.33
CA GLU A 65 -4.73 5.48 -3.59
C GLU A 65 -4.35 5.59 -2.11
N LEU A 66 -3.99 4.48 -1.46
CA LEU A 66 -3.46 4.48 -0.08
C LEU A 66 -2.18 5.34 0.02
N MET A 67 -1.33 5.34 -1.01
CA MET A 67 -0.11 6.16 -1.03
C MET A 67 -0.39 7.66 -1.08
N GLY A 68 -1.57 8.08 -1.56
CA GLY A 68 -2.02 9.48 -1.59
C GLY A 68 -2.68 9.99 -0.30
N GLN A 69 -3.19 9.07 0.54
CA GLN A 69 -3.87 9.41 1.79
C GLN A 69 -2.97 10.17 2.79
N CYS A 70 -3.58 10.98 3.66
CA CYS A 70 -2.84 11.56 4.78
C CYS A 70 -2.42 10.47 5.77
N THR A 71 -1.34 10.72 6.50
CA THR A 71 -0.78 9.71 7.40
C THR A 71 -1.73 9.38 8.55
N GLU A 72 -2.51 10.36 9.02
CA GLU A 72 -3.53 10.20 10.05
C GLU A 72 -4.62 9.22 9.63
N GLN A 73 -5.15 9.38 8.42
CA GLN A 73 -6.17 8.47 7.87
C GLN A 73 -5.62 7.05 7.71
N LEU A 74 -4.40 6.89 7.18
CA LEU A 74 -3.80 5.56 7.03
C LEU A 74 -3.63 4.84 8.37
N MET A 75 -3.26 5.56 9.43
CA MET A 75 -3.12 4.98 10.77
C MET A 75 -4.48 4.59 11.36
N GLU A 76 -5.50 5.41 11.15
CA GLU A 76 -6.88 5.13 11.57
C GLU A 76 -7.44 3.92 10.84
N ASP A 77 -7.38 3.91 9.50
CA ASP A 77 -7.82 2.80 8.65
C ASP A 77 -7.10 1.50 9.02
N PHE A 78 -5.79 1.55 9.21
CA PHE A 78 -5.02 0.39 9.68
C PHE A 78 -5.53 -0.12 11.03
N SER A 79 -5.81 0.77 11.97
CA SER A 79 -6.28 0.41 13.31
C SER A 79 -7.67 -0.24 13.26
N ILE A 80 -8.60 0.34 12.48
CA ILE A 80 -9.96 -0.18 12.30
C ILE A 80 -9.92 -1.57 11.68
N VAL A 81 -9.30 -1.69 10.50
CA VAL A 81 -9.27 -2.95 9.73
C VAL A 81 -8.55 -4.06 10.51
N THR A 82 -7.48 -3.72 11.24
CA THR A 82 -6.76 -4.70 12.06
C THR A 82 -7.60 -5.19 13.24
N CYS A 83 -8.37 -4.31 13.90
CA CYS A 83 -9.26 -4.70 14.99
C CYS A 83 -10.38 -5.61 14.49
N GLU A 84 -11.06 -5.24 13.40
CA GLU A 84 -12.12 -6.01 12.77
C GLU A 84 -11.66 -7.41 12.38
N THR A 85 -10.51 -7.51 11.71
CA THR A 85 -9.94 -8.79 11.25
C THR A 85 -9.51 -9.69 12.42
N SER A 86 -9.18 -9.11 13.58
CA SER A 86 -8.69 -9.83 14.75
C SER A 86 -9.80 -10.20 15.75
N GLY A 87 -11.05 -9.74 15.52
CA GLY A 87 -12.14 -9.90 16.48
C GLY A 87 -11.92 -9.15 17.80
N ILE A 88 -11.02 -8.15 17.80
CA ILE A 88 -10.74 -7.29 18.95
C ILE A 88 -11.65 -6.06 18.80
N GLY A 89 -12.43 -5.72 19.83
CA GLY A 89 -13.26 -4.50 19.82
C GLY A 89 -12.44 -3.23 19.55
N VAL A 90 -13.09 -2.14 19.13
CA VAL A 90 -12.44 -0.89 18.70
C VAL A 90 -11.32 -0.48 19.66
N ALA A 91 -10.07 -0.61 19.20
CA ALA A 91 -8.91 -0.32 20.01
C ALA A 91 -8.81 1.19 20.26
N GLY A 92 -8.83 1.59 21.53
CA GLY A 92 -8.55 2.96 21.93
C GLY A 92 -7.09 3.35 21.67
N SER A 93 -6.81 4.66 21.66
CA SER A 93 -5.46 5.19 21.46
C SER A 93 -4.45 4.57 22.44
N GLY A 94 -3.55 3.72 21.94
CA GLY A 94 -2.49 3.10 22.74
C GLY A 94 -2.68 1.60 23.06
N GLN A 95 -3.73 0.95 22.57
CA GLN A 95 -3.83 -0.51 22.66
C GLN A 95 -2.98 -1.22 21.59
N ARG A 96 -2.48 -2.41 21.94
CA ARG A 96 -1.64 -3.24 21.08
C ARG A 96 -2.46 -3.79 19.92
N LEU A 97 -2.16 -3.36 18.69
CA LEU A 97 -2.68 -4.02 17.51
C LEU A 97 -1.86 -5.30 17.25
N PRO A 98 -2.51 -6.43 16.93
CA PRO A 98 -1.79 -7.62 16.51
C PRO A 98 -1.08 -7.37 15.17
N MET A 99 0.01 -8.10 14.94
CA MET A 99 0.67 -8.09 13.63
C MET A 99 -0.25 -8.80 12.61
N PRO A 100 -0.67 -8.13 11.53
CA PRO A 100 -1.50 -8.78 10.51
C PRO A 100 -0.70 -9.87 9.79
N PRO A 101 -1.33 -11.01 9.44
CA PRO A 101 -0.67 -12.07 8.68
C PRO A 101 -0.27 -11.56 7.28
N THR A 102 0.81 -12.10 6.72
CA THR A 102 1.14 -11.88 5.31
C THR A 102 0.24 -12.75 4.45
N THR A 103 -0.73 -12.15 3.76
CA THR A 103 -1.73 -12.84 2.94
C THR A 103 -1.23 -13.23 1.55
N GLY A 104 -0.09 -12.67 1.12
CA GLY A 104 0.47 -12.89 -0.22
C GLY A 104 -0.36 -12.25 -1.34
N ARG A 105 -1.34 -11.42 -1.00
CA ARG A 105 -2.18 -10.67 -1.93
C ARG A 105 -2.24 -9.21 -1.50
N TRP A 106 -2.27 -8.32 -2.48
CA TRP A 106 -2.49 -6.90 -2.23
C TRP A 106 -3.97 -6.58 -2.31
N ASN A 107 -4.45 -5.75 -1.38
CA ASN A 107 -5.81 -5.21 -1.41
C ASN A 107 -5.85 -3.95 -0.55
N ARG A 108 -6.53 -2.89 -1.00
CA ARG A 108 -6.58 -1.62 -0.27
C ARG A 108 -7.23 -1.73 1.13
N SER A 109 -8.08 -2.73 1.33
CA SER A 109 -8.76 -3.04 2.59
C SER A 109 -8.09 -4.18 3.37
N ASP A 110 -6.92 -4.65 2.94
CA ASP A 110 -6.15 -5.67 3.67
C ASP A 110 -5.18 -4.98 4.66
N PRO A 111 -5.17 -5.38 5.94
CA PRO A 111 -4.35 -4.72 6.95
C PRO A 111 -2.84 -4.92 6.70
N ASN A 112 -2.42 -6.01 6.06
CA ASN A 112 -1.01 -6.19 5.69
C ASN A 112 -0.59 -5.16 4.64
N THR A 113 -1.43 -4.91 3.64
CA THR A 113 -1.21 -3.92 2.59
C THR A 113 -1.05 -2.51 3.18
N ILE A 114 -1.98 -2.08 4.04
CA ILE A 114 -1.89 -0.77 4.70
C ILE A 114 -0.64 -0.69 5.59
N LEU A 115 -0.32 -1.75 6.34
CA LEU A 115 0.92 -1.83 7.12
C LEU A 115 2.16 -1.64 6.24
N ARG A 116 2.20 -2.25 5.05
CA ARG A 116 3.33 -2.09 4.11
C ARG A 116 3.43 -0.67 3.59
N VAL A 117 2.32 -0.02 3.27
CA VAL A 117 2.29 1.40 2.89
C VAL A 117 2.84 2.27 4.03
N LEU A 118 2.39 2.07 5.27
CA LEU A 118 2.93 2.77 6.44
C LEU A 118 4.43 2.52 6.65
N CYS A 119 4.90 1.29 6.43
CA CYS A 119 6.32 0.92 6.59
C CYS A 119 7.24 1.62 5.58
N HIS A 120 6.80 1.76 4.33
CA HIS A 120 7.61 2.38 3.27
C HIS A 120 7.38 3.90 3.15
N ARG A 121 6.37 4.45 3.85
CA ARG A 121 6.15 5.90 3.89
C ARG A 121 7.24 6.59 4.71
N ASN A 122 7.95 7.53 4.10
CA ASN A 122 8.94 8.36 4.76
C ASN A 122 8.28 9.50 5.53
N ASP A 123 7.64 9.16 6.65
CA ASP A 123 6.91 10.10 7.48
C ASP A 123 7.19 9.87 8.98
N LYS A 124 7.35 10.96 9.72
CA LYS A 124 7.67 10.91 11.16
C LYS A 124 6.51 10.34 11.99
N ALA A 125 5.27 10.69 11.67
CA ALA A 125 4.09 10.20 12.38
C ALA A 125 3.89 8.71 12.13
N ALA A 126 4.00 8.24 10.88
CA ALA A 126 3.93 6.82 10.54
C ALA A 126 4.98 6.00 11.31
N ASN A 127 6.24 6.46 11.33
CA ASN A 127 7.32 5.80 12.06
C ASN A 127 7.07 5.77 13.58
N GLN A 128 6.57 6.86 14.16
CA GLN A 128 6.25 6.91 15.59
C GLN A 128 5.09 5.98 15.94
N PHE A 129 4.06 5.93 15.10
CA PHE A 129 2.94 5.02 15.24
C PHE A 129 3.41 3.56 15.23
N LEU A 130 4.13 3.13 14.18
CA LEU A 130 4.63 1.76 14.06
C LEU A 130 5.50 1.35 15.26
N LYS A 131 6.39 2.24 15.73
CA LYS A 131 7.23 1.99 16.90
C LYS A 131 6.43 1.80 18.17
N ARG A 132 5.38 2.60 18.39
CA ARG A 132 4.52 2.51 19.57
C ARG A 132 3.65 1.25 19.49
N THR A 133 2.97 1.04 18.36
CA THR A 133 2.06 -0.07 18.12
C THR A 133 2.75 -1.43 18.31
N PHE A 134 3.95 -1.60 17.76
CA PHE A 134 4.67 -2.87 17.78
C PHE A 134 5.87 -2.91 18.74
N GLN A 135 6.05 -1.90 19.59
CA GLN A 135 7.16 -1.79 20.57
C GLN A 135 8.54 -2.05 19.93
N LEU A 136 8.75 -1.50 18.73
CA LEU A 136 10.00 -1.70 17.99
C LEU A 136 11.15 -0.96 18.69
N ALA A 137 12.29 -1.63 18.80
CA ALA A 137 13.49 -1.02 19.38
C ALA A 137 13.92 0.23 18.58
N LYS A 138 14.51 1.21 19.27
CA LYS A 138 15.21 2.31 18.60
C LYS A 138 16.44 1.73 17.89
N ARG A 139 16.58 2.00 16.59
CA ARG A 139 17.81 1.69 15.86
C ARG A 139 18.94 2.56 16.43
N ARG A 140 20.10 1.95 16.71
CA ARG A 140 21.32 2.64 17.15
C ARG A 140 21.96 3.37 15.99
#